data_AF-E6X5X8-F1
#
_entry.id   AF-E6X5X8-F1
#
_cell.length_a   1.000
_cell.length_b   1.000
_cell.length_c   1.000
_cell.angle_alpha   90.00
_cell.angle_beta   90.00
_cell.angle_gamma   90.00
#
_symmetry.space_group_name_H-M   'P 1'
#
loop_
_entity.id
_entity.type
_entity.pdbx_description
1 polymer ?
#
loop_
_entity_poly.entity_id
_entity_poly.type
_entity_poly.pdbx_seq_one_letter_code
_entity_poly.pdbx_strand_id
1 'polypeptide(L)'
;MDTSVITICLVLVGIIFIPFFLFNMSGKSTSKKVEEAAKALNTKNQLTISQSELWGNAYIGIDENKQKLVFLKFSEKETYERVVAISSVKDCMILEQRKFFKVKNKKDSHLEKLDLKITLKSGQYFELNFYDETLNYSEDFEVKRIEKWKMLINQLITLESNVKQVA
;
A
#
# COMPACT_ATOMS: atom_id res chain seq x y z
N MET A 1 -41.40 -12.04 -30.27
CA MET A 1 -40.03 -11.60 -30.58
C MET A 1 -39.32 -12.77 -31.22
N ASP A 2 -38.77 -12.57 -32.42
CA ASP A 2 -38.07 -13.64 -33.12
C ASP A 2 -36.87 -14.09 -32.29
N THR A 3 -36.72 -15.40 -32.12
CA THR A 3 -35.62 -16.02 -31.38
C THR A 3 -34.26 -15.55 -31.91
N SER A 4 -34.16 -15.23 -33.19
CA SER A 4 -33.00 -14.64 -33.84
C SER A 4 -32.65 -13.23 -33.32
N VAL A 5 -33.65 -12.41 -33.01
CA VAL A 5 -33.42 -11.06 -32.46
C VAL A 5 -32.95 -11.17 -31.01
N ILE A 6 -33.52 -12.11 -30.23
CA ILE A 6 -33.13 -12.35 -28.84
C ILE A 6 -31.67 -12.82 -28.76
N THR A 7 -31.26 -13.76 -29.62
CA THR A 7 -29.88 -14.27 -29.63
C THR A 7 -28.87 -13.20 -30.04
N ILE A 8 -29.16 -12.39 -31.05
CA ILE A 8 -28.28 -11.28 -31.48
C ILE A 8 -28.10 -10.26 -30.34
N CYS A 9 -29.18 -9.86 -29.66
CA CYS A 9 -29.11 -8.94 -28.53
C CYS A 9 -28.24 -9.51 -27.39
N LEU A 10 -28.35 -10.80 -27.10
CA LEU A 10 -27.60 -11.44 -26.02
C LEU A 10 -26.09 -11.53 -26.34
N VAL A 11 -25.74 -11.78 -27.60
CA VAL A 11 -24.34 -11.76 -28.07
C VAL A 11 -23.75 -10.35 -27.97
N LEU A 12 -24.48 -9.33 -28.41
CA LEU A 12 -24.02 -7.93 -28.34
C LEU A 12 -23.78 -7.48 -26.89
N VAL A 13 -24.69 -7.81 -25.98
CA VAL A 13 -24.52 -7.57 -24.54
C VAL A 13 -23.28 -8.31 -24.02
N GLY A 14 -23.12 -9.60 -24.36
CA GLY A 14 -21.96 -10.39 -23.97
C GLY A 14 -20.63 -9.75 -24.36
N ILE A 15 -20.50 -9.30 -25.61
CA ILE A 15 -19.25 -8.68 -26.13
C ILE A 15 -18.88 -7.40 -25.35
N ILE A 16 -19.86 -6.65 -24.85
CA ILE A 16 -19.61 -5.42 -24.09
C ILE A 16 -19.23 -5.73 -22.62
N PHE A 17 -19.90 -6.69 -21.99
CA PHE A 17 -19.71 -6.96 -20.56
C PHE A 17 -18.57 -7.95 -20.27
N ILE A 18 -18.27 -8.89 -21.16
CA ILE A 18 -17.17 -9.85 -21.02
C ILE A 18 -15.80 -9.17 -20.80
N PRO A 19 -15.36 -8.17 -21.60
CA PRO A 19 -14.07 -7.53 -21.37
C PRO A 19 -14.00 -6.81 -20.01
N PHE A 20 -15.10 -6.24 -19.55
CA PHE A 20 -15.17 -5.61 -18.22
C PHE A 20 -15.00 -6.63 -17.09
N PHE A 21 -15.57 -7.83 -17.25
CA PHE A 21 -15.43 -8.91 -16.29
C PHE A 21 -14.01 -9.52 -16.30
N LEU A 22 -13.42 -9.70 -17.49
CA LEU A 22 -12.04 -10.18 -17.65
C LEU A 22 -11.01 -9.21 -17.05
N PHE A 23 -11.20 -7.90 -17.26
CA PHE A 23 -10.32 -6.86 -16.72
C PHE A 23 -10.36 -6.81 -15.18
N ASN A 24 -11.51 -7.06 -14.55
CA ASN A 24 -11.62 -7.16 -13.10
C ASN A 24 -10.94 -8.42 -12.52
N MET A 25 -10.76 -9.47 -13.33
CA MET A 25 -10.20 -10.74 -12.85
C MET A 25 -8.67 -10.76 -12.87
N SER A 26 -8.01 -10.00 -13.76
CA SER A 26 -6.55 -9.92 -13.82
C SER A 26 -5.93 -9.31 -12.56
N GLY A 27 -6.56 -8.26 -11.99
CA GLY A 27 -6.10 -7.60 -10.76
C GLY A 27 -6.05 -8.51 -9.52
N LYS A 28 -6.96 -9.51 -9.44
CA LYS A 28 -7.00 -10.46 -8.32
C LYS A 28 -5.77 -11.37 -8.26
N SER A 29 -5.08 -11.59 -9.38
CA SER A 29 -3.90 -12.48 -9.42
C SER A 29 -2.68 -11.87 -8.72
N THR A 30 -2.46 -10.55 -8.87
CA THR A 30 -1.35 -9.85 -8.23
C THR A 30 -1.55 -9.76 -6.72
N SER A 31 -2.75 -9.40 -6.27
CA SER A 31 -3.06 -9.35 -4.84
C SER A 31 -2.91 -10.70 -4.15
N LYS A 32 -3.27 -11.81 -4.81
CA LYS A 32 -3.02 -13.16 -4.29
C LYS A 32 -1.53 -13.46 -4.13
N LYS A 33 -0.69 -13.11 -5.13
CA LYS A 33 0.77 -13.28 -5.04
C LYS A 33 1.36 -12.48 -3.87
N VAL A 34 0.90 -11.25 -3.68
CA VAL A 34 1.32 -10.38 -2.56
C VAL A 34 0.92 -11.00 -1.23
N GLU A 35 -0.30 -11.52 -1.13
CA GLU A 35 -0.81 -12.16 0.07
C GLU A 35 -0.01 -13.43 0.42
N GLU A 36 0.29 -14.28 -0.56
CA GLU A 36 1.09 -15.49 -0.38
C GLU A 36 2.53 -15.15 0.06
N ALA A 37 3.15 -14.16 -0.58
CA ALA A 37 4.49 -13.71 -0.21
C ALA A 37 4.51 -13.05 1.18
N ALA A 38 3.48 -12.28 1.55
CA ALA A 38 3.33 -11.75 2.90
C ALA A 38 3.19 -12.87 3.94
N LYS A 39 2.38 -13.91 3.67
CA LYS A 39 2.26 -15.08 4.55
C LYS A 39 3.60 -15.82 4.70
N ALA A 40 4.33 -16.00 3.61
CA ALA A 40 5.66 -16.62 3.64
C ALA A 40 6.65 -15.78 4.47
N LEU A 41 6.67 -14.46 4.27
CA LEU A 41 7.53 -13.53 5.03
C LEU A 41 7.20 -13.53 6.52
N ASN A 42 5.91 -13.50 6.87
CA ASN A 42 5.44 -13.56 8.24
C ASN A 42 5.82 -14.90 8.89
N THR A 43 5.61 -16.02 8.19
CA THR A 43 5.96 -17.35 8.70
C THR A 43 7.47 -17.49 8.92
N LYS A 44 8.29 -17.05 7.95
CA LYS A 44 9.75 -17.04 8.03
C LYS A 44 10.27 -16.25 9.24
N ASN A 45 9.61 -15.14 9.57
CA ASN A 45 9.97 -14.29 10.71
C ASN A 45 9.18 -14.63 11.99
N GLN A 46 8.36 -15.67 11.96
CA GLN A 46 7.48 -16.13 13.04
C GLN A 46 6.57 -15.01 13.57
N LEU A 47 6.02 -14.18 12.68
CA LEU A 47 5.21 -13.01 13.05
C LEU A 47 3.73 -13.37 13.08
N THR A 48 3.04 -12.84 14.09
CA THR A 48 1.58 -12.87 14.20
C THR A 48 1.07 -11.46 13.97
N ILE A 49 0.64 -11.17 12.75
CA ILE A 49 0.25 -9.82 12.36
C ILE A 49 -1.11 -9.47 12.96
N SER A 50 -1.13 -8.46 13.84
CA SER A 50 -2.33 -7.94 14.51
C SER A 50 -3.14 -7.04 13.58
N GLN A 51 -2.44 -6.17 12.84
CA GLN A 51 -3.04 -5.23 11.90
C GLN A 51 -2.33 -5.34 10.56
N SER A 52 -3.09 -5.47 9.48
CA SER A 52 -2.52 -5.49 8.13
C SER A 52 -3.43 -4.82 7.12
N GLU A 53 -2.83 -4.43 6.00
CA GLU A 53 -3.54 -3.90 4.85
C GLU A 53 -2.82 -4.35 3.57
N LEU A 54 -3.60 -4.76 2.57
CA LEU A 54 -3.14 -5.13 1.25
C LEU A 54 -3.82 -4.23 0.24
N TRP A 55 -3.03 -3.64 -0.67
CA TRP A 55 -3.56 -2.81 -1.75
C TRP A 55 -2.70 -2.98 -2.99
N GLY A 56 -3.34 -3.35 -4.11
CA GLY A 56 -2.66 -3.61 -5.37
C GLY A 56 -1.53 -4.63 -5.22
N ASN A 57 -0.30 -4.16 -5.38
CA ASN A 57 0.96 -4.90 -5.31
C ASN A 57 1.71 -4.71 -3.98
N ALA A 58 1.10 -4.08 -2.98
CA ALA A 58 1.72 -3.74 -1.71
C ALA A 58 0.97 -4.36 -0.51
N TYR A 59 1.74 -4.61 0.54
CA TYR A 59 1.30 -5.12 1.82
C TYR A 59 2.07 -4.43 2.94
N ILE A 60 1.36 -4.06 4.00
CA ILE A 60 1.97 -3.59 5.25
C ILE A 60 1.27 -4.27 6.42
N GLY A 61 2.04 -4.59 7.46
CA GLY A 61 1.54 -5.27 8.63
C GLY A 61 2.32 -4.93 9.89
N ILE A 62 1.66 -4.93 11.03
CA ILE A 62 2.27 -4.79 12.35
C ILE A 62 1.95 -6.04 13.18
N ASP A 63 3.00 -6.64 13.74
CA ASP A 63 2.91 -7.57 14.85
C ASP A 63 3.06 -6.77 16.15
N GLU A 64 1.95 -6.59 16.89
CA GLU A 64 1.97 -5.85 18.15
C GLU A 64 2.62 -6.66 19.29
N ASN A 65 2.64 -7.98 19.21
CA ASN A 65 3.27 -8.82 20.24
C ASN A 65 4.80 -8.74 20.14
N LYS A 66 5.32 -8.86 18.92
CA LYS A 66 6.77 -8.78 18.64
C LYS A 66 7.25 -7.36 18.34
N GLN A 67 6.34 -6.38 18.31
CA GLN A 67 6.62 -4.99 18.01
C GLN A 67 7.45 -4.86 16.72
N LYS A 68 6.95 -5.45 15.63
CA LYS A 68 7.60 -5.44 14.31
C LYS A 68 6.66 -4.93 13.23
N LEU A 69 7.19 -4.05 12.39
CA LEU A 69 6.55 -3.60 11.16
C LEU A 69 7.10 -4.42 9.97
N VAL A 70 6.20 -4.85 9.11
CA VAL A 70 6.47 -5.58 7.88
C VAL A 70 5.94 -4.76 6.72
N PHE A 71 6.73 -4.64 5.67
CA PHE A 71 6.32 -4.05 4.41
C PHE A 71 6.82 -4.91 3.25
N LEU A 72 5.96 -5.07 2.25
CA LEU A 72 6.22 -5.81 1.04
C LEU A 72 5.60 -5.05 -0.13
N LYS A 73 6.34 -4.81 -1.20
CA LYS A 73 5.81 -4.25 -2.45
C LYS A 73 6.47 -4.89 -3.66
N PHE A 74 5.65 -5.38 -4.57
CA PHE A 74 6.12 -5.89 -5.85
C PHE A 74 6.23 -4.74 -6.84
N SER A 75 7.38 -4.58 -7.48
CA SER A 75 7.52 -3.73 -8.68
C SER A 75 7.77 -4.60 -9.91
N GLU A 76 7.72 -4.02 -11.10
CA GLU A 76 8.03 -4.75 -12.35
C GLU A 76 9.45 -5.33 -12.37
N LYS A 77 10.37 -4.72 -11.61
CA LYS A 77 11.79 -5.10 -11.61
C LYS A 77 12.17 -5.96 -10.42
N GLU A 78 11.65 -5.65 -9.22
CA GLU A 78 12.06 -6.30 -7.97
C GLU A 78 10.96 -6.33 -6.90
N THR A 79 11.07 -7.29 -5.98
CA THR A 79 10.26 -7.35 -4.76
C THR A 79 10.97 -6.61 -3.64
N TYR A 80 10.35 -5.56 -3.12
CA TYR A 80 10.87 -4.79 -2.00
C TYR A 80 10.28 -5.31 -0.68
N GLU A 81 11.13 -5.86 0.18
CA GLU A 81 10.76 -6.41 1.49
C GLU A 81 11.49 -5.70 2.63
N ARG A 82 10.76 -5.39 3.70
CA ARG A 82 11.31 -4.84 4.94
C ARG A 82 10.61 -5.44 6.15
N VAL A 83 11.41 -5.86 7.12
CA VAL A 83 10.94 -6.22 8.47
C VAL A 83 11.79 -5.42 9.45
N VAL A 84 11.15 -4.57 10.24
CA VAL A 84 11.83 -3.64 11.16
C VAL A 84 11.22 -3.76 12.55
N ALA A 85 12.05 -3.80 13.59
CA ALA A 85 11.58 -3.70 14.96
C ALA A 85 11.18 -2.25 15.27
N ILE A 86 10.01 -2.03 15.85
CA ILE A 86 9.54 -0.69 16.25
C ILE A 86 10.55 -0.03 17.19
N SER A 87 11.21 -0.80 18.06
CA SER A 87 12.26 -0.31 18.95
C SER A 87 13.49 0.27 18.26
N SER A 88 13.71 -0.06 16.98
CA SER A 88 14.79 0.50 16.15
C SER A 88 14.37 1.75 15.40
N VAL A 89 13.06 2.06 15.36
CA VAL A 89 12.52 3.23 14.67
C VAL A 89 12.63 4.46 15.56
N LYS A 90 13.12 5.55 14.99
CA LYS A 90 13.21 6.87 15.63
C LYS A 90 11.99 7.72 15.31
N ASP A 91 11.63 7.81 14.04
CA ASP A 91 10.49 8.58 13.57
C ASP A 91 9.86 7.98 12.32
N CYS A 92 8.62 8.38 12.07
CA CYS A 92 7.83 8.00 10.91
C CYS A 92 7.10 9.24 10.38
N MET A 93 7.38 9.63 9.14
CA MET A 93 6.79 10.82 8.51
C MET A 93 6.37 10.56 7.06
N ILE A 94 5.42 11.36 6.59
CA ILE A 94 4.99 11.34 5.18
C ILE A 94 5.92 12.25 4.38
N LEU A 95 6.44 11.72 3.28
CA LEU A 95 7.08 12.49 2.23
C LEU A 95 6.12 12.59 1.06
N GLU A 96 5.81 13.83 0.70
CA GLU A 96 4.84 14.15 -0.32
C GLU A 96 5.52 14.99 -1.41
N GLN A 97 5.46 14.52 -2.65
CA GLN A 97 6.02 15.23 -3.80
C GLN A 97 4.87 15.73 -4.67
N ARG A 98 4.77 17.05 -4.84
CA ARG A 98 3.73 17.70 -5.64
C ARG A 98 4.34 18.57 -6.72
N LYS A 99 3.76 18.49 -7.91
CA LYS A 99 4.03 19.41 -9.01
C LYS A 99 3.04 20.57 -8.97
N PHE A 100 3.57 21.78 -8.88
CA PHE A 100 2.75 23.00 -8.89
C PHE A 100 2.66 23.59 -10.28
N PHE A 101 1.45 23.98 -10.71
CA PHE A 101 1.22 24.65 -11.98
C PHE A 101 0.22 25.80 -11.80
N LYS A 102 0.27 26.79 -12.70
CA LYS A 102 -0.63 27.93 -12.68
C LYS A 102 -1.73 27.71 -13.71
N VAL A 103 -2.98 27.67 -13.26
CA VAL A 103 -4.16 27.70 -14.14
C VAL A 103 -4.96 28.95 -13.84
N LYS A 104 -5.10 29.85 -14.82
CA LYS A 104 -5.97 31.04 -14.73
C LYS A 104 -5.84 31.81 -13.40
N ASN A 105 -4.60 32.18 -13.03
CA ASN A 105 -4.28 32.88 -11.78
C ASN A 105 -4.51 32.12 -10.45
N LYS A 106 -4.88 30.84 -10.48
CA LYS A 106 -4.85 29.96 -9.30
C LYS A 106 -3.62 29.07 -9.35
N LYS A 107 -2.96 28.91 -8.20
CA LYS A 107 -1.97 27.85 -8.00
C LYS A 107 -2.74 26.55 -7.81
N ASP A 108 -2.43 25.57 -8.63
CA ASP A 108 -2.93 24.21 -8.51
C ASP A 108 -1.75 23.26 -8.32
N SER A 109 -2.00 22.05 -7.83
CA SER A 109 -0.97 21.06 -7.56
C SER A 109 -1.43 19.65 -7.91
N HIS A 110 -0.55 18.88 -8.52
CA HIS A 110 -0.72 17.45 -8.77
C HIS A 110 0.21 16.68 -7.83
N LEU A 111 -0.30 15.64 -7.18
CA LEU A 111 0.53 14.76 -6.34
C LEU A 111 1.24 13.79 -7.29
N GLU A 112 2.57 13.75 -7.20
CA GLU A 112 3.41 12.88 -8.03
C GLU A 112 3.80 11.62 -7.24
N LYS A 113 4.10 11.77 -5.94
CA LYS A 113 4.59 10.66 -5.12
C LYS A 113 4.22 10.81 -3.65
N LEU A 114 3.91 9.68 -3.02
CA LEU A 114 3.59 9.60 -1.60
C LEU A 114 4.35 8.43 -0.96
N ASP A 115 5.31 8.75 -0.11
CA ASP A 115 6.15 7.78 0.61
C ASP A 115 6.01 7.93 2.12
N LEU A 116 6.05 6.81 2.82
CA LEU A 116 6.21 6.79 4.27
C LEU A 116 7.68 6.59 4.59
N LYS A 117 8.34 7.64 5.08
CA LYS A 117 9.74 7.59 5.50
C LYS A 117 9.83 7.11 6.94
N ILE A 118 10.59 6.04 7.13
CA ILE A 118 10.95 5.49 8.42
C ILE A 118 12.42 5.79 8.68
N THR A 119 12.70 6.59 9.71
CA THR A 119 14.07 6.86 10.15
C THR A 119 14.40 5.94 11.32
N LEU A 120 15.54 5.27 11.26
CA LEU A 120 16.04 4.41 12.32
C LEU A 120 16.85 5.20 13.33
N LYS A 121 16.95 4.67 14.56
CA LYS A 121 17.82 5.22 15.61
C LYS A 121 19.31 5.22 15.21
N SER A 122 19.70 4.40 14.23
CA SER A 122 21.05 4.40 13.62
C SER A 122 21.32 5.59 12.71
N GLY A 123 20.30 6.40 12.36
CA GLY A 123 20.39 7.49 11.39
C GLY A 123 20.12 7.06 9.94
N GLN A 124 20.05 5.76 9.66
CA GLN A 124 19.60 5.24 8.37
C GLN A 124 18.10 5.47 8.19
N TYR A 125 17.64 5.56 6.95
CA TYR A 125 16.21 5.64 6.66
C TYR A 125 15.85 4.80 5.44
N PHE A 126 14.58 4.48 5.33
CA PHE A 126 14.01 3.88 4.13
C PHE A 126 12.60 4.43 3.90
N GLU A 127 12.16 4.33 2.66
CA GLU A 127 10.88 4.86 2.19
C GLU A 127 9.98 3.70 1.77
N LEU A 128 8.73 3.74 2.20
CA LEU A 128 7.70 2.80 1.81
C LEU A 128 6.77 3.53 0.86
N ASN A 129 6.77 3.15 -0.42
CA ASN A 129 6.01 3.88 -1.43
C ASN A 129 4.53 3.48 -1.44
N PHE A 130 3.65 4.44 -1.19
CA PHE A 130 2.19 4.27 -1.18
C PHE A 130 1.57 4.69 -2.50
N TYR A 131 2.11 5.73 -3.13
CA TYR A 131 1.67 6.25 -4.42
C TYR A 131 2.85 6.74 -5.26
N ASP A 132 2.75 6.52 -6.56
CA ASP A 132 3.66 7.06 -7.57
C ASP A 132 2.87 7.20 -8.88
N GLU A 133 2.76 8.42 -9.41
CA GLU A 133 1.98 8.74 -10.62
C GLU A 133 2.46 7.95 -11.85
N THR A 134 3.73 7.53 -11.87
CA THR A 134 4.31 6.78 -12.98
C THR A 134 3.90 5.30 -12.96
N LEU A 135 3.45 4.81 -11.80
CA LEU A 135 3.12 3.41 -11.56
C LEU A 135 1.61 3.19 -11.32
N ASN A 136 0.91 4.20 -10.79
CA ASN A 136 -0.47 4.08 -10.34
C ASN A 136 -1.39 4.99 -11.15
N TYR A 137 -2.41 4.42 -11.79
CA TYR A 137 -3.35 5.14 -12.66
C TYR A 137 -4.54 5.79 -11.93
N SER A 138 -4.75 5.55 -10.64
CA SER A 138 -5.79 6.24 -9.84
C SER A 138 -5.34 6.54 -8.41
N GLU A 139 -5.78 7.69 -7.89
CA GLU A 139 -5.68 8.12 -6.49
C GLU A 139 -7.04 7.92 -5.81
N ASP A 140 -7.32 6.72 -5.31
CA ASP A 140 -8.62 6.46 -4.70
C ASP A 140 -8.55 6.57 -3.16
N PHE A 141 -7.45 6.20 -2.50
CA PHE A 141 -7.36 6.16 -1.02
C PHE A 141 -5.96 6.29 -0.40
N GLU A 142 -4.94 6.62 -1.17
CA GLU A 142 -3.52 6.54 -0.78
C GLU A 142 -3.17 7.51 0.36
N VAL A 143 -3.70 8.74 0.30
CA VAL A 143 -3.51 9.76 1.34
C VAL A 143 -4.11 9.33 2.67
N LYS A 144 -5.34 8.81 2.66
CA LYS A 144 -5.99 8.31 3.88
C LYS A 144 -5.24 7.11 4.46
N ARG A 145 -4.76 6.21 3.60
CA ARG A 145 -4.00 5.02 3.99
C ARG A 145 -2.67 5.40 4.64
N ILE A 146 -1.91 6.30 4.01
CA ILE A 146 -0.60 6.67 4.56
C ILE A 146 -0.72 7.39 5.90
N GLU A 147 -1.72 8.25 6.08
CA GLU A 147 -1.96 8.92 7.37
C GLU A 147 -2.37 7.93 8.47
N LYS A 148 -3.21 6.95 8.14
CA LYS A 148 -3.55 5.86 9.07
C LYS A 148 -2.28 5.13 9.55
N TRP A 149 -1.41 4.72 8.62
CA TRP A 149 -0.21 3.95 8.96
C TRP A 149 0.85 4.79 9.67
N LYS A 150 1.03 6.06 9.30
CA LYS A 150 1.84 7.02 10.05
C LYS A 150 1.38 7.13 11.49
N MET A 151 0.07 7.27 11.71
CA MET A 151 -0.52 7.40 13.05
C MET A 151 -0.26 6.15 13.89
N LEU A 152 -0.56 4.97 13.35
CA LEU A 152 -0.35 3.69 14.03
C LEU A 152 1.11 3.48 14.42
N ILE A 153 2.05 3.72 13.49
CA ILE A 153 3.48 3.54 13.75
C ILE A 153 3.97 4.52 14.82
N ASN A 154 3.59 5.80 14.73
CA ASN A 154 4.00 6.80 15.72
C ASN A 154 3.42 6.54 17.12
N GLN A 155 2.19 6.00 17.22
CA GLN A 155 1.63 5.56 18.48
C GLN A 155 2.48 4.45 19.12
N LEU A 156 2.88 3.45 18.33
CA LEU A 156 3.71 2.36 18.83
C LEU A 156 5.11 2.82 19.24
N ILE A 157 5.73 3.74 18.48
CA ILE A 157 7.01 4.35 18.86
C ILE A 157 6.89 5.06 20.21
N THR A 158 5.80 5.81 20.42
CA THR A 158 5.56 6.54 21.68
C THR A 158 5.34 5.60 22.86
N LEU A 159 4.57 4.52 22.66
CA LEU A 159 4.40 3.49 23.69
C LEU A 159 5.74 2.83 24.04
N GLU A 160 6.57 2.50 23.05
CA GLU A 160 7.90 1.91 23.26
C GLU A 160 8.82 2.83 24.08
N SER A 161 8.81 4.14 23.80
CA SER A 161 9.60 5.09 24.57
C SER A 161 9.15 5.22 26.03
N ASN A 162 7.83 5.17 26.28
CA ASN A 162 7.29 5.29 27.64
C ASN A 162 7.62 4.06 28.49
N VAL A 163 7.54 2.85 27.91
CA VAL A 163 7.91 1.60 28.63
C VAL A 163 9.38 1.63 29.08
N LYS A 164 10.28 2.19 28.26
CA LYS A 164 11.71 2.31 28.60
C LYS A 164 12.05 3.35 29.66
N GLN A 165 11.16 4.31 29.94
CA GLN A 165 11.38 5.32 30.98
C GLN A 165 10.92 4.84 32.36
N VAL A 166 10.09 3.80 32.42
CA VAL A 166 9.48 3.27 33.66
C VAL A 166 10.19 2.00 34.15
N ALA A 167 10.94 1.32 33.29
CA ALA A 167 11.77 0.14 33.61
C ALA A 167 13.22 0.55 33.94
#